data_AF-A0A0D5CL51-F1
#
_entry.id   AF-A0A0D5CL51-F1
#
_cell.length_a   1.000
_cell.length_b   1.000
_cell.length_c   1.000
_cell.angle_alpha   90.00
_cell.angle_beta   90.00
_cell.angle_gamma   90.00
#
_symmetry.space_group_name_H-M   'P 1'
#
loop_
_entity.id
_entity.type
_entity.pdbx_description
1 polymer ?
#
loop_
_entity_poly.entity_id
_entity_poly.type
_entity_poly.pdbx_seq_one_letter_code
_entity_poly.pdbx_strand_id
1 'polypeptide(L)'
;MDRPEPWRQGIPLAERNIAAMWRNYRDEGWTRVIYTNTVSVLELHALTAALGGEVEAVGVLLTADDATAAARLAGREIGSGLAEAIERSATAAPRLEAGAADAVHRVATDGRSVAEIAAEVVGLSGWWCRPGTGLE
;
A
#
# COMPACT_ATOMS: atom_id res chain seq x y z
N MET A 1 1.12 -28.66 20.26
CA MET A 1 0.71 -28.81 18.84
C MET A 1 1.22 -27.57 18.13
N ASP A 2 2.34 -27.69 17.43
CA ASP A 2 3.00 -26.56 16.78
C ASP A 2 2.18 -26.14 15.55
N ARG A 3 1.65 -24.92 15.53
CA ARG A 3 0.94 -24.43 14.35
C ARG A 3 1.97 -23.87 13.36
N PRO A 4 1.85 -24.17 12.06
CA PRO A 4 2.75 -23.64 11.06
C PRO A 4 2.67 -22.11 11.05
N GLU A 5 3.82 -21.42 11.00
CA GLU A 5 3.90 -19.99 10.78
C GLU A 5 3.47 -19.69 9.33
N PRO A 6 2.24 -19.20 9.08
CA PRO A 6 1.70 -19.15 7.72
C PRO A 6 2.49 -18.19 6.82
N TRP A 7 3.13 -17.17 7.43
CA TRP A 7 4.03 -16.22 6.78
C TRP A 7 5.39 -16.81 6.37
N ARG A 8 5.75 -18.02 6.82
CA ARG A 8 7.00 -18.70 6.44
C ARG A 8 6.79 -19.89 5.49
N GLN A 9 5.59 -20.46 5.41
CA GLN A 9 5.35 -21.75 4.75
C GLN A 9 4.62 -21.67 3.40
N GLY A 10 4.61 -20.50 2.74
CA GLY A 10 3.99 -20.36 1.41
C GLY A 10 2.47 -20.57 1.40
N ILE A 11 1.82 -20.52 2.57
CA ILE A 11 0.36 -20.50 2.65
C ILE A 11 -0.08 -19.09 2.27
N PRO A 12 -0.94 -18.91 1.25
CA PRO A 12 -1.36 -17.59 0.78
C PRO A 12 -2.45 -17.01 1.70
N LEU A 13 -2.13 -16.93 3.00
CA LEU A 13 -3.09 -16.52 4.03
C LEU A 13 -3.41 -15.03 3.90
N ALA A 14 -2.43 -14.20 3.52
CA ALA A 14 -2.63 -12.78 3.29
C ALA A 14 -3.63 -12.53 2.14
N GLU A 15 -3.46 -13.25 1.03
CA GLU A 15 -4.31 -13.22 -0.16
C GLU A 15 -5.72 -13.72 0.15
N ARG A 16 -5.85 -14.84 0.88
CA ARG A 16 -7.17 -15.34 1.31
C ARG A 16 -7.89 -14.36 2.23
N ASN A 17 -7.16 -13.74 3.15
CA ASN A 17 -7.72 -12.77 4.08
C ASN A 17 -8.18 -11.50 3.36
N ILE A 18 -7.34 -10.94 2.46
CA ILE A 18 -7.72 -9.74 1.72
C ILE A 18 -8.89 -10.01 0.76
N ALA A 19 -8.93 -11.19 0.13
CA ALA A 19 -10.06 -11.62 -0.68
C ALA A 19 -11.36 -11.71 0.15
N ALA A 20 -11.29 -12.26 1.37
CA ALA A 20 -12.44 -12.36 2.26
C ALA A 20 -12.93 -10.98 2.72
N MET A 21 -12.01 -10.10 3.15
CA MET A 21 -12.37 -8.73 3.52
C MET A 21 -13.03 -8.01 2.34
N TRP A 22 -12.44 -8.10 1.15
CA TRP A 22 -12.96 -7.42 -0.03
C TRP A 22 -14.36 -7.90 -0.43
N ARG A 23 -14.62 -9.21 -0.38
CA ARG A 23 -15.97 -9.74 -0.62
C ARG A 23 -16.99 -9.14 0.36
N ASN A 24 -16.67 -9.14 1.66
CA ASN A 24 -17.58 -8.59 2.67
C ASN A 24 -17.89 -7.11 2.42
N TYR A 25 -16.90 -6.32 2.02
CA TYR A 25 -17.11 -4.90 1.69
C TYR A 25 -17.90 -4.72 0.38
N ARG A 26 -17.64 -5.53 -0.65
CA ARG A 26 -18.42 -5.50 -1.89
C ARG A 26 -19.89 -5.85 -1.67
N ASP A 27 -20.17 -6.82 -0.80
CA ASP A 27 -21.53 -7.23 -0.46
C ASP A 27 -22.33 -6.09 0.20
N GLU A 28 -21.64 -5.19 0.90
CA GLU A 28 -22.21 -3.96 1.50
C GLU A 28 -22.15 -2.74 0.55
N GLY A 29 -21.78 -2.92 -0.72
CA GLY A 29 -21.81 -1.87 -1.75
C GLY A 29 -20.55 -1.01 -1.85
N TRP A 30 -19.46 -1.34 -1.15
CA TRP A 30 -18.20 -0.63 -1.30
C TRP A 30 -17.55 -0.95 -2.65
N THR A 31 -17.04 0.07 -3.32
CA THR A 31 -16.49 -0.03 -4.68
C THR A 31 -14.98 0.21 -4.75
N ARG A 32 -14.36 0.59 -3.63
CA ARG A 32 -12.96 1.03 -3.56
C ARG A 32 -12.30 0.52 -2.30
N VAL A 33 -11.01 0.17 -2.40
CA VAL A 33 -10.18 -0.24 -1.27
C VAL A 33 -8.79 0.38 -1.41
N ILE A 34 -8.24 0.88 -0.30
CA ILE A 34 -6.83 1.26 -0.22
C ILE A 34 -6.11 0.15 0.53
N TYR A 35 -5.12 -0.46 -0.11
CA TYR A 35 -4.22 -1.43 0.52
C TYR A 35 -2.83 -0.81 0.66
N THR A 36 -2.29 -0.76 1.88
CA THR A 36 -0.96 -0.21 2.15
C THR A 36 -0.07 -1.28 2.76
N ASN A 37 1.04 -1.57 2.10
CA ASN A 37 2.11 -2.41 2.62
C ASN A 37 3.42 -2.03 1.92
N THR A 38 4.56 -2.17 2.59
CA THR A 38 5.89 -1.75 2.14
C THR A 38 6.22 -2.23 0.73
N VAL A 39 5.91 -3.48 0.38
CA VAL A 39 6.23 -4.06 -0.93
C VAL A 39 5.00 -4.29 -1.83
N SER A 40 3.85 -3.75 -1.47
CA SER A 40 2.57 -4.00 -2.16
C SER A 40 2.62 -3.72 -3.68
N VAL A 41 3.36 -2.70 -4.09
CA VAL A 41 3.50 -2.33 -5.51
C VAL A 41 4.21 -3.39 -6.36
N LEU A 42 5.02 -4.26 -5.73
CA LEU A 42 5.67 -5.38 -6.41
C LEU A 42 4.73 -6.58 -6.58
N GLU A 43 3.68 -6.64 -5.76
CA GLU A 43 2.75 -7.76 -5.68
C GLU A 43 1.39 -7.42 -6.31
N LEU A 44 1.28 -6.33 -7.07
CA LEU A 44 0.00 -5.84 -7.62
C LEU A 44 -0.76 -6.92 -8.38
N HIS A 45 -0.08 -7.70 -9.22
CA HIS A 45 -0.72 -8.78 -9.96
C HIS A 45 -1.28 -9.88 -9.05
N ALA A 46 -0.53 -10.29 -8.02
CA ALA A 46 -0.97 -11.30 -7.07
C ALA A 46 -2.15 -10.78 -6.22
N LEU A 47 -2.09 -9.52 -5.81
CA LEU A 47 -3.15 -8.85 -5.05
C LEU A 47 -4.43 -8.73 -5.88
N THR A 48 -4.36 -8.23 -7.13
CA THR A 48 -5.56 -8.10 -7.98
C THR A 48 -6.18 -9.47 -8.29
N ALA A 49 -5.36 -10.49 -8.54
CA ALA A 49 -5.82 -11.87 -8.71
C ALA A 49 -6.54 -12.39 -7.46
N ALA A 50 -5.99 -12.14 -6.25
CA ALA A 50 -6.63 -12.52 -4.99
C ALA A 50 -7.99 -11.84 -4.78
N LEU A 51 -8.15 -10.60 -5.26
CA LEU A 51 -9.39 -9.84 -5.19
C LEU A 51 -10.44 -10.22 -6.24
N GLY A 52 -10.17 -11.25 -7.06
CA GLY A 52 -11.09 -11.76 -8.08
C GLY A 52 -10.78 -11.31 -9.50
N GLY A 53 -9.68 -10.60 -9.74
CA GLY A 53 -9.20 -10.21 -11.08
C GLY A 53 -9.99 -9.09 -11.77
N GLU A 54 -11.20 -8.78 -11.30
CA GLU A 54 -12.07 -7.72 -11.82
C GLU A 54 -11.71 -6.32 -11.30
N VAL A 55 -10.75 -6.21 -10.40
CA VAL A 55 -10.36 -4.94 -9.77
C VAL A 55 -9.33 -4.20 -10.62
N GLU A 56 -9.55 -2.92 -10.82
CA GLU A 56 -8.53 -2.02 -11.35
C GLU A 56 -7.58 -1.61 -10.22
N ALA A 57 -6.28 -1.73 -10.45
CA ALA A 57 -5.25 -1.36 -9.48
C ALA A 57 -4.46 -0.14 -9.95
N VAL A 58 -4.30 0.82 -9.04
CA VAL A 58 -3.40 1.96 -9.20
C VAL A 58 -2.27 1.78 -8.19
N GLY A 59 -1.07 1.52 -8.70
CA GLY A 59 0.13 1.38 -7.87
C GLY A 59 0.67 2.75 -7.48
N VAL A 60 0.89 2.97 -6.18
CA VAL A 60 1.54 4.18 -5.67
C VAL A 60 2.67 3.78 -4.72
N LEU A 61 3.88 4.19 -5.05
CA LEU A 61 5.06 4.10 -4.22
C LEU A 61 5.34 5.46 -3.59
N LEU A 62 5.20 5.54 -2.26
CA LEU A 62 5.59 6.72 -1.50
C LEU A 62 7.11 6.71 -1.31
N THR A 63 7.78 7.78 -1.72
CA THR A 63 9.24 7.94 -1.56
C THR A 63 9.56 9.01 -0.52
N ALA A 64 10.67 8.81 0.16
CA ALA A 64 11.26 9.76 1.10
C ALA A 64 12.77 9.58 1.07
N ASP A 65 13.53 10.62 1.42
CA ASP A 65 14.94 10.44 1.73
C ASP A 65 15.12 9.62 3.03
N ASP A 66 16.31 9.04 3.21
CA ASP A 66 16.62 8.18 4.34
C ASP A 66 16.44 8.90 5.68
N ALA A 67 16.77 10.19 5.73
CA ALA A 67 16.66 11.00 6.93
C ALA A 67 15.19 11.20 7.35
N THR A 68 14.32 11.50 6.38
CA THR A 68 12.88 11.69 6.56
C THR A 68 12.21 10.37 6.92
N ALA A 69 12.58 9.27 6.27
CA ALA A 69 12.10 7.94 6.59
C ALA A 69 12.47 7.56 8.03
N ALA A 70 13.75 7.72 8.42
CA ALA A 70 14.24 7.42 9.76
C ALA A 70 13.54 8.27 10.83
N ALA A 71 13.36 9.58 10.60
CA ALA A 71 12.66 10.47 11.52
C ALA A 71 11.21 10.04 11.75
N ARG A 72 10.49 9.63 10.69
CA ARG A 72 9.10 9.13 10.79
C ARG A 72 9.01 7.79 11.51
N LEU A 73 9.96 6.89 11.26
CA LEU A 73 10.06 5.61 11.97
C LEU A 73 10.31 5.84 13.46
N ALA A 74 11.22 6.76 13.80
CA ALA A 74 11.53 7.11 15.18
C ALA A 74 10.35 7.73 15.94
N GLY A 75 9.43 8.39 15.23
CA GLY A 75 8.20 8.91 15.83
C GLY A 75 7.13 7.86 16.13
N ARG A 76 7.26 6.62 15.62
CA ARG A 76 6.25 5.56 15.75
C ARG A 76 6.69 4.39 16.61
N GLU A 77 7.98 4.05 16.55
CA GLU A 77 8.55 2.89 17.22
C GLU A 77 9.44 3.32 18.39
N ILE A 78 9.30 2.68 19.55
CA ILE A 78 10.15 2.94 20.73
C ILE A 78 11.04 1.71 20.98
N GLY A 79 12.35 1.93 21.13
CA GLY A 79 13.31 0.87 21.48
C GLY A 79 13.77 0.03 20.28
N SER A 80 13.97 -1.27 20.48
CA SER A 80 14.57 -2.18 19.48
C SER A 80 13.76 -2.33 18.19
N GLY A 81 12.46 -2.04 18.20
CA GLY A 81 11.60 -2.04 17.01
C GLY A 81 12.00 -0.98 15.99
N LEU A 82 12.57 0.15 16.42
CA LEU A 82 13.03 1.22 15.53
C LEU A 82 14.20 0.78 14.65
N ALA A 83 15.22 0.16 15.24
CA ALA A 83 16.39 -0.30 14.50
C ALA A 83 16.01 -1.36 13.46
N GLU A 84 15.13 -2.30 13.83
CA GLU A 84 14.62 -3.31 12.90
C GLU A 84 13.79 -2.68 11.78
N ALA A 85 12.96 -1.68 12.10
CA ALA A 85 12.14 -1.01 11.11
C ALA A 85 12.97 -0.15 10.13
N ILE A 86 14.05 0.48 10.60
CA ILE A 86 15.03 1.16 9.76
C ILE A 86 15.73 0.16 8.83
N GLU A 87 16.21 -0.97 9.35
CA GLU A 87 16.90 -2.00 8.55
C GLU A 87 15.98 -2.59 7.47
N ARG A 88 14.73 -2.90 7.84
CA ARG A 88 13.70 -3.35 6.88
C ARG A 88 13.43 -2.30 5.81
N SER A 89 13.36 -1.02 6.18
CA SER A 89 13.16 0.08 5.23
C SER A 89 14.34 0.20 4.28
N ALA A 90 15.57 0.17 4.80
CA ALA A 90 16.80 0.24 4.02
C ALA A 90 16.96 -0.95 3.07
N THR A 91 16.52 -2.15 3.47
CA THR A 91 16.49 -3.33 2.59
C THR A 91 15.40 -3.25 1.54
N ALA A 92 14.23 -2.71 1.88
CA ALA A 92 13.10 -2.63 0.96
C ALA A 92 13.30 -1.57 -0.13
N ALA A 93 13.94 -0.44 0.18
CA ALA A 93 14.07 0.68 -0.74
C ALA A 93 14.77 0.31 -2.07
N PRO A 94 15.94 -0.36 -2.11
CA PRO A 94 16.56 -0.78 -3.36
C PRO A 94 15.71 -1.79 -4.14
N ARG A 95 15.03 -2.71 -3.43
CA ARG A 95 14.14 -3.70 -4.04
C ARG A 95 12.95 -3.04 -4.71
N LEU A 96 12.37 -2.03 -4.08
CA LEU A 96 11.27 -1.22 -4.63
C LEU A 96 11.75 -0.40 -5.82
N GLU A 97 12.93 0.21 -5.71
CA GLU A 97 13.50 1.02 -6.78
C GLU A 97 13.72 0.21 -8.06
N ALA A 98 14.27 -1.00 -7.93
CA ALA A 98 14.56 -1.87 -9.07
C ALA A 98 13.34 -2.67 -9.57
N GLY A 99 12.38 -2.97 -8.70
CA GLY A 99 11.29 -3.90 -9.00
C GLY A 99 9.95 -3.26 -9.34
N ALA A 100 9.74 -1.98 -9.02
CA ALA A 100 8.48 -1.32 -9.33
C ALA A 100 8.33 -1.13 -10.85
N ALA A 101 7.18 -1.56 -11.39
CA ALA A 101 6.87 -1.37 -12.80
C ALA A 101 6.74 0.12 -13.15
N ASP A 102 7.01 0.49 -14.40
CA ASP A 102 6.93 1.89 -14.89
C ASP A 102 5.55 2.53 -14.69
N ALA A 103 4.49 1.71 -14.63
CA ALA A 103 3.12 2.16 -14.38
C ALA A 103 2.85 2.54 -12.91
N VAL A 104 3.77 2.25 -11.98
CA VAL A 104 3.64 2.63 -10.56
C VAL A 104 3.96 4.11 -10.41
N HIS A 105 3.02 4.87 -9.85
CA HIS A 105 3.24 6.28 -9.54
C HIS A 105 4.17 6.44 -8.36
N ARG A 106 5.12 7.37 -8.46
CA ARG A 106 6.05 7.71 -7.38
C ARG A 106 5.67 9.05 -6.79
N VAL A 107 5.39 9.07 -5.49
CA VAL A 107 4.96 10.28 -4.78
C VAL A 107 5.99 10.60 -3.70
N ALA A 108 6.79 11.63 -3.94
CA ALA A 108 7.73 12.14 -2.95
C ALA A 108 6.97 12.74 -1.77
N THR A 109 7.43 12.44 -0.57
CA THR A 109 6.75 12.84 0.67
C THR A 109 7.58 13.79 1.52
N ASP A 110 8.81 14.10 1.14
CA ASP A 110 9.71 14.98 1.87
C ASP A 110 9.18 16.42 1.91
N GLY A 111 9.19 17.03 3.09
CA GLY A 111 8.70 18.41 3.28
C GLY A 111 7.21 18.63 3.03
N ARG A 112 6.42 17.56 2.80
CA ARG A 112 5.00 17.65 2.47
C ARG A 112 4.11 17.19 3.62
N SER A 113 2.93 17.81 3.72
CA SER A 113 1.90 17.40 4.65
C SER A 113 1.18 16.13 4.18
N VAL A 114 0.60 15.39 5.13
CA VAL A 114 -0.22 14.21 4.82
C VAL A 114 -1.40 14.56 3.91
N ALA A 115 -2.00 15.74 4.08
CA ALA A 115 -3.13 16.19 3.26
C ALA A 115 -2.74 16.40 1.79
N GLU A 116 -1.58 17.03 1.53
CA GLU A 116 -1.07 17.22 0.16
C GLU A 116 -0.74 15.90 -0.51
N ILE A 117 -0.12 14.96 0.22
CA ILE A 117 0.20 13.63 -0.29
C ILE A 117 -1.10 12.87 -0.61
N ALA A 118 -2.08 12.89 0.31
CA ALA A 118 -3.36 12.22 0.12
C ALA A 118 -4.14 12.77 -1.08
N ALA A 119 -4.14 14.10 -1.28
CA ALA A 119 -4.80 14.74 -2.42
C ALA A 119 -4.18 14.29 -3.75
N GLU A 120 -2.85 14.20 -3.82
CA GLU A 120 -2.17 13.68 -5.02
C GLU A 120 -2.52 12.21 -5.27
N VAL A 121 -2.47 11.36 -4.24
CA VAL A 121 -2.80 9.93 -4.37
C VAL A 121 -4.24 9.72 -4.84
N VAL A 122 -5.20 10.50 -4.31
CA VAL A 122 -6.60 10.47 -4.76
C VAL A 122 -6.77 10.99 -6.18
N GLY A 123 -5.96 11.98 -6.59
CA GLY A 123 -5.92 12.46 -7.96
C GLY A 123 -5.43 11.39 -8.93
N LEU A 124 -4.36 10.68 -8.58
CA LEU A 124 -3.78 9.58 -9.38
C LEU A 124 -4.74 8.39 -9.53
N SER A 125 -5.56 8.12 -8.52
CA SER A 125 -6.51 7.00 -8.56
C SER A 125 -7.74 7.24 -9.43
N GLY A 126 -7.95 8.49 -9.91
CA GLY A 126 -9.16 8.86 -10.64
C GLY A 126 -10.43 8.84 -9.77
N TRP A 127 -10.28 8.74 -8.44
CA TRP A 127 -11.41 8.64 -7.51
C TRP A 127 -12.17 9.95 -7.31
N TRP A 128 -11.61 11.05 -7.82
CA TRP A 128 -12.25 12.35 -7.80
C TRP A 128 -13.49 12.34 -8.71
N CYS A 129 -14.65 12.09 -8.12
CA CYS A 129 -15.90 12.46 -8.73
C CYS A 129 -16.00 13.99 -8.59
N ARG A 130 -16.08 14.74 -9.70
CA ARG A 130 -16.66 16.08 -9.62
C ARG A 130 -18.06 15.89 -9.02
N PRO A 131 -18.49 16.65 -7.99
CA PRO A 131 -19.90 16.69 -7.67
C PRO A 131 -20.63 17.02 -8.96
N GLY A 132 -21.53 16.11 -9.38
CA GLY A 132 -22.39 16.34 -10.52
C GLY A 132 -23.05 17.70 -10.30
N THR A 133 -22.85 18.60 -11.26
CA THR A 133 -23.64 19.82 -11.35
C THR A 133 -25.01 19.38 -11.82
N GLY A 134 -25.78 18.78 -10.91
CA GLY A 134 -27.19 18.49 -11.09
C GLY A 134 -27.95 19.80 -10.92
N LEU A 135 -27.93 20.62 -11.96
CA LEU A 135 -29.09 21.43 -12.28
C LEU A 135 -29.91 20.57 -13.26
N GLU A 136 -31.05 20.09 -12.78
CA GLU A 136 -32.34 19.85 -13.46
C GLU A 136 -33.18 18.84 -12.67
#